data_AF-A0A932MYZ2-F1
#
_entry.id   AF-A0A932MYZ2-F1
#
_cell.length_a   1.000
_cell.length_b   1.000
_cell.length_c   1.000
_cell.angle_alpha   90.00
_cell.angle_beta   90.00
_cell.angle_gamma   90.00
#
_symmetry.space_group_name_H-M   'P 1'
#
loop_
_entity.id
_entity.type
_entity.pdbx_description
1 polymer ?
#
loop_
_entity_poly.entity_id
_entity_poly.type
_entity_poly.pdbx_seq_one_letter_code
_entity_poly.pdbx_strand_id
1 'polypeptide(L)'
;MSLLNVRRLHAQWVLGSAMLRKLVVYAFAGRRGAAPWLARLAQEDLAPTPPRAFALAAGASRCIGCGLCDSVAEPHESPSRLIMGMARHPADAPLAGADLDRLAALAPAIAEVCPARVAVGDLVTLVRENRRMLIQ
;
A
#
# COMPACT_ATOMS: atom_id res chain seq x y z
N MET A 1 -9.02 26.92 17.88
CA MET A 1 -9.35 25.62 17.25
C MET A 1 -8.28 24.61 17.63
N SER A 2 -8.64 23.46 18.22
CA SER A 2 -7.69 22.43 18.65
C SER A 2 -7.00 21.77 17.44
N LEU A 3 -5.70 21.46 17.56
CA LEU A 3 -4.90 20.72 16.56
C LEU A 3 -5.56 19.40 16.12
N LEU A 4 -6.32 18.75 17.02
CA LEU A 4 -7.08 17.53 16.73
C LEU A 4 -8.23 17.78 15.74
N ASN A 5 -8.87 18.95 15.78
CA ASN A 5 -9.95 19.31 14.86
C ASN A 5 -9.42 19.59 13.44
N VAL A 6 -8.23 20.18 13.33
CA VAL A 6 -7.58 20.46 12.04
C VAL A 6 -7.18 19.15 11.35
N ARG A 7 -6.59 18.20 12.10
CA ARG A 7 -6.23 16.87 11.57
C ARG A 7 -7.45 16.07 11.13
N ARG A 8 -8.56 16.12 11.89
CA ARG A 8 -9.82 15.44 11.52
C ARG A 8 -10.45 16.02 10.25
N LEU A 9 -10.48 17.35 10.13
CA LEU A 9 -11.03 18.00 8.94
C LEU A 9 -10.21 17.66 7.70
N HIS A 10 -8.88 17.66 7.83
CA HIS A 10 -7.96 17.30 6.75
C HIS A 10 -8.17 15.84 6.31
N ALA A 11 -8.28 14.90 7.27
CA ALA A 11 -8.56 13.50 6.98
C ALA A 11 -9.89 13.29 6.25
N GLN A 12 -10.96 14.01 6.65
CA GLN A 12 -12.26 13.96 5.98
C GLN A 12 -12.19 14.50 4.54
N TRP A 13 -11.45 15.59 4.32
CA TRP A 13 -11.24 16.19 3.00
C TRP A 13 -10.44 15.29 2.06
N VAL A 14 -9.40 14.64 2.59
CA VAL A 14 -8.61 13.64 1.86
C VAL A 14 -9.47 12.43 1.49
N LEU A 15 -10.30 11.93 2.42
CA LEU A 15 -11.19 10.81 2.14
C LEU A 15 -12.23 11.14 1.06
N GLY A 16 -12.85 12.32 1.17
CA GLY A 16 -13.86 12.79 0.21
C GLY A 16 -13.29 12.97 -1.19
N SER A 17 -12.11 13.59 -1.30
CA SER A 17 -11.44 13.77 -2.59
C SER A 17 -10.96 12.44 -3.20
N ALA A 18 -10.50 11.50 -2.39
CA ALA A 18 -10.12 10.16 -2.85
C ALA A 18 -11.33 9.36 -3.38
N MET A 19 -12.47 9.39 -2.69
CA MET A 19 -13.71 8.75 -3.18
C MET A 19 -14.18 9.38 -4.48
N LEU A 20 -14.20 10.72 -4.56
CA LEU A 20 -14.62 11.43 -5.76
C LEU A 20 -13.73 11.09 -6.95
N ARG A 21 -12.41 11.09 -6.75
CA ARG A 21 -11.44 10.68 -7.77
C ARG A 21 -11.68 9.24 -8.22
N LYS A 22 -11.97 8.31 -7.30
CA LYS A 22 -12.24 6.90 -7.63
C LYS A 22 -13.50 6.76 -8.48
N LEU A 23 -14.58 7.49 -8.14
CA LEU A 23 -15.82 7.53 -8.92
C LEU A 23 -15.62 8.12 -10.32
N VAL A 24 -14.91 9.25 -10.41
CA VAL A 24 -14.61 9.91 -11.69
C VAL A 24 -13.70 9.03 -12.56
N VAL A 25 -12.63 8.46 -12.01
CA VAL A 25 -11.76 7.53 -12.76
C VAL A 25 -12.54 6.29 -13.19
N TYR A 26 -13.41 5.71 -12.35
CA TYR A 26 -14.23 4.57 -12.75
C TYR A 26 -15.28 4.92 -13.83
N ALA A 27 -15.80 6.14 -13.82
CA ALA A 27 -16.80 6.59 -14.79
C ALA A 27 -16.19 6.95 -16.15
N PHE A 28 -14.95 7.47 -16.17
CA PHE A 28 -14.34 8.05 -17.37
C PHE A 28 -13.07 7.34 -17.87
N ALA A 29 -12.43 6.49 -17.07
CA ALA A 29 -11.40 5.58 -17.57
C ALA A 29 -12.10 4.45 -18.32
N GLY A 30 -12.12 4.55 -19.65
CA GLY A 30 -12.63 3.49 -20.52
C GLY A 30 -12.13 2.13 -20.04
N ARG A 31 -13.06 1.20 -19.80
CA ARG A 31 -12.78 -0.16 -19.33
C ARG A 31 -11.94 -0.89 -20.39
N ARG A 32 -10.62 -0.67 -20.43
CA ARG A 32 -9.71 -1.74 -20.83
C ARG A 32 -10.00 -2.86 -19.84
N GLY A 33 -10.73 -3.88 -20.31
CA GLY A 33 -11.31 -4.88 -19.44
C GLY A 33 -10.29 -5.49 -18.48
N ALA A 34 -10.75 -6.05 -17.37
CA ALA A 34 -9.86 -6.73 -16.43
C ALA A 34 -9.06 -7.85 -17.12
N ALA A 35 -9.56 -8.42 -18.24
CA ALA A 35 -8.92 -9.50 -18.97
C ALA A 35 -7.47 -9.22 -19.42
N PRO A 36 -7.16 -8.15 -20.18
CA PRO A 36 -5.75 -7.83 -20.51
C PRO A 36 -4.88 -7.53 -19.29
N TRP A 37 -5.44 -7.00 -18.21
CA TRP A 37 -4.71 -6.79 -16.96
C TRP A 37 -4.43 -8.12 -16.23
N LEU A 38 -5.41 -9.02 -16.16
CA LEU A 38 -5.28 -10.36 -15.60
C LEU A 38 -4.35 -11.24 -16.43
N ALA A 39 -4.38 -11.13 -17.77
CA ALA A 39 -3.46 -11.83 -18.66
C ALA A 39 -2.01 -11.37 -18.44
N ARG A 40 -1.81 -10.09 -18.15
CA ARG A 40 -0.50 -9.55 -17.76
C ARG A 40 -0.05 -10.09 -16.41
N LEU A 41 -0.92 -10.06 -15.39
CA LEU A 41 -0.63 -10.62 -14.07
C LEU A 41 -0.32 -12.12 -14.12
N ALA A 42 -1.01 -12.88 -14.98
CA ALA A 42 -0.76 -14.31 -15.15
C ALA A 42 0.59 -14.63 -15.80
N GLN A 43 1.22 -13.65 -16.46
CA GLN A 43 2.56 -13.77 -17.04
C GLN A 43 3.65 -13.22 -16.10
N GLU A 44 3.29 -12.67 -14.93
CA GLU A 44 4.27 -12.23 -13.94
C GLU A 44 4.88 -13.47 -13.27
N ASP A 45 6.21 -13.61 -13.33
CA ASP A 45 6.95 -14.57 -12.51
C ASP A 45 6.89 -14.10 -11.05
N LEU A 46 5.88 -14.62 -10.36
CA LEU A 46 5.66 -14.32 -8.95
C LEU A 46 6.68 -15.07 -8.10
N ALA A 47 7.26 -14.36 -7.14
CA ALA A 47 8.08 -14.96 -6.11
C ALA A 47 7.36 -16.12 -5.40
N PRO A 48 8.07 -17.18 -4.98
CA PRO A 48 7.50 -18.17 -4.10
C PRO A 48 6.96 -17.50 -2.83
N THR A 49 5.77 -17.92 -2.39
CA THR A 49 5.06 -17.31 -1.26
C THR A 49 5.72 -17.73 0.06
N PRO A 50 6.05 -16.78 0.97
CA PRO A 50 6.60 -17.12 2.28
C PRO A 50 5.68 -18.03 3.11
N PRO A 51 6.22 -18.91 3.97
CA PRO A 51 5.41 -19.81 4.81
C PRO A 51 4.39 -19.08 5.69
N ARG A 52 4.69 -17.84 6.10
CA ARG A 52 3.82 -17.01 6.95
C ARG A 52 2.96 -16.02 6.17
N ALA A 53 3.06 -16.00 4.83
CA ALA A 53 2.43 -14.97 4.02
C ALA A 53 0.91 -14.92 4.20
N PHE A 54 0.23 -16.07 4.29
CA PHE A 54 -1.21 -16.10 4.52
C PHE A 54 -1.62 -15.57 5.90
N ALA A 55 -0.81 -15.82 6.93
CA ALA A 55 -1.04 -15.28 8.27
C ALA A 55 -0.87 -13.75 8.30
N LEU A 56 0.11 -13.22 7.56
CA LEU A 56 0.38 -11.79 7.42
C LEU A 56 -0.61 -11.09 6.46
N ALA A 57 -1.10 -11.81 5.44
CA ALA A 57 -2.03 -11.31 4.45
C ALA A 57 -3.38 -10.92 5.08
N ALA A 58 -3.86 -11.62 6.10
CA ALA A 58 -5.08 -11.23 6.80
C ALA A 58 -4.95 -9.83 7.46
N GLY A 59 -3.76 -9.49 7.97
CA GLY A 59 -3.44 -8.18 8.54
C GLY A 59 -3.20 -7.09 7.49
N ALA A 60 -2.67 -7.44 6.31
CA ALA A 60 -2.39 -6.50 5.23
C ALA A 60 -3.56 -6.32 4.22
N SER A 61 -4.49 -7.28 4.12
CA SER A 61 -5.53 -7.36 3.07
C SER A 61 -6.74 -6.46 3.30
N ARG A 62 -6.87 -5.80 4.46
CA ARG A 62 -7.98 -4.86 4.72
C ARG A 62 -7.76 -3.49 4.06
N CYS A 63 -6.63 -3.31 3.36
CA CYS A 63 -6.36 -2.13 2.55
C CYS A 63 -7.41 -1.94 1.45
N ILE A 64 -8.05 -0.79 1.39
CA ILE A 64 -8.95 -0.42 0.27
C ILE A 64 -8.29 0.53 -0.75
N GLY A 65 -6.99 0.83 -0.57
CA GLY A 65 -6.24 1.75 -1.42
C GLY A 65 -6.79 3.18 -1.41
N CYS A 66 -7.17 3.71 -0.23
CA CYS A 66 -7.74 5.06 -0.10
C CYS A 66 -6.68 6.18 -0.07
N GLY A 67 -5.40 5.86 0.11
CA GLY A 67 -4.30 6.83 0.14
C GLY A 67 -4.17 7.61 1.47
N LEU A 68 -4.94 7.29 2.50
CA LEU A 68 -4.93 8.03 3.78
C LEU A 68 -3.56 8.00 4.50
N CYS A 69 -2.79 6.93 4.29
CA CYS A 69 -1.41 6.82 4.78
C CYS A 69 -0.46 7.90 4.22
N ASP A 70 -0.79 8.55 3.10
CA ASP A 70 0.05 9.61 2.53
C ASP A 70 -0.08 10.93 3.31
N SER A 71 -1.11 11.06 4.15
CA SER A 71 -1.33 12.27 4.97
C SER A 71 -0.36 12.43 6.15
N VAL A 72 0.41 11.38 6.47
CA VAL A 72 1.38 11.36 7.59
C VAL A 72 2.83 11.30 7.11
N ALA A 73 3.05 11.35 5.80
CA ALA A 73 4.38 11.33 5.19
C ALA A 73 4.80 12.73 4.72
N GLU A 74 6.08 12.89 4.37
CA GLU A 74 6.57 14.12 3.77
C GLU A 74 5.94 14.37 2.39
N PRO A 75 5.85 15.61 1.88
CA PRO A 75 5.16 15.93 0.61
C PRO A 75 5.67 15.20 -0.64
N HIS A 76 6.91 14.70 -0.60
CA HIS A 76 7.56 13.96 -1.69
C HIS A 76 7.46 12.44 -1.50
N GLU A 77 6.89 11.98 -0.39
CA GLU A 77 6.73 10.58 -0.05
C GLU A 77 5.29 10.11 -0.35
N SER A 78 5.16 8.86 -0.79
CA SER A 78 3.85 8.24 -1.00
C SER A 78 3.87 6.80 -0.48
N PRO A 79 3.67 6.61 0.83
CA PRO A 79 3.53 5.29 1.45
C PRO A 79 2.52 4.41 0.73
N SER A 80 1.43 4.98 0.19
CA SER A 80 0.42 4.23 -0.56
C SER A 80 0.97 3.56 -1.81
N ARG A 81 1.86 4.25 -2.55
CA ARG A 81 2.55 3.69 -3.72
C ARG A 81 3.49 2.56 -3.33
N LEU A 82 4.20 2.75 -2.22
CA LEU A 82 5.10 1.76 -1.66
C LEU A 82 4.31 0.50 -1.21
N ILE A 83 3.25 0.68 -0.43
CA ILE A 83 2.35 -0.40 0.03
C ILE A 83 1.76 -1.17 -1.16
N MET A 84 1.39 -0.48 -2.25
CA MET A 84 0.84 -1.13 -3.44
C MET A 84 1.92 -1.73 -4.34
N GLY A 85 3.16 -1.23 -4.33
CA GLY A 85 4.18 -1.54 -5.34
C GLY A 85 5.29 -2.50 -4.91
N MET A 86 5.32 -2.93 -3.64
CA MET A 86 6.49 -3.65 -3.12
C MET A 86 6.62 -5.11 -3.57
N ALA A 87 7.86 -5.46 -3.97
CA ALA A 87 8.48 -6.76 -4.15
C ALA A 87 7.56 -7.89 -4.65
N ARG A 88 7.26 -7.86 -5.95
CA ARG A 88 6.49 -8.90 -6.64
C ARG A 88 7.36 -9.80 -7.50
N HIS A 89 8.49 -9.26 -7.98
CA HIS A 89 9.43 -9.90 -8.89
C HIS A 89 10.88 -9.83 -8.33
N PRO A 90 11.78 -10.78 -8.66
CA PRO A 90 13.19 -10.73 -8.24
C PRO A 90 13.88 -9.38 -8.50
N ALA A 91 13.57 -8.74 -9.63
CA ALA A 91 14.09 -7.42 -10.00
C ALA A 91 13.65 -6.27 -9.06
N ASP A 92 12.58 -6.46 -8.29
CA ASP A 92 12.08 -5.47 -7.33
C ASP A 92 12.78 -5.55 -5.96
N ALA A 93 13.54 -6.63 -5.71
CA ALA A 93 14.20 -6.87 -4.43
C ALA A 93 15.14 -5.72 -3.97
N PRO A 94 15.87 -5.02 -4.87
CA PRO A 94 16.65 -3.83 -4.51
C PRO A 94 15.79 -2.62 -4.11
N LEU A 95 14.57 -2.50 -4.64
CA LEU A 95 13.65 -1.37 -4.41
C LEU A 95 13.00 -1.42 -3.02
N ALA A 96 13.03 -2.56 -2.35
CA ALA A 96 12.45 -2.77 -1.02
C ALA A 96 13.44 -2.52 0.15
N GLY A 97 14.57 -1.86 -0.08
CA GLY A 97 15.57 -1.56 0.96
C GLY A 97 15.22 -0.32 1.78
N ALA A 98 15.71 0.84 1.34
CA ALA A 98 15.55 2.10 2.06
C ALA A 98 14.08 2.53 2.21
N ASP A 99 13.25 2.27 1.20
CA ASP A 99 11.84 2.66 1.22
C ASP A 99 11.01 1.80 2.19
N LEU A 100 11.47 0.59 2.49
CA LEU A 100 10.83 -0.28 3.46
C LEU A 100 11.14 0.13 4.90
N ASP A 101 12.38 0.55 5.16
CA ASP A 101 12.77 1.07 6.48
C ASP A 101 12.09 2.41 6.76
N ARG A 102 11.92 3.27 5.74
CA ARG A 102 11.07 4.47 5.82
C ARG A 102 9.62 4.12 6.13
N LEU A 103 9.04 3.15 5.41
CA LEU A 103 7.67 2.71 5.67
C LEU A 103 7.50 2.14 7.09
N ALA A 104 8.49 1.43 7.59
CA ALA A 104 8.51 0.92 8.96
C ALA A 104 8.51 2.05 9.99
N ALA A 105 9.26 3.13 9.75
CA ALA A 105 9.27 4.31 10.62
C ALA A 105 7.91 5.03 10.66
N LEU A 106 7.19 5.04 9.53
CA LEU A 106 5.86 5.66 9.42
C LEU A 106 4.73 4.78 9.98
N ALA A 107 4.98 3.50 10.25
CA ALA A 107 3.95 2.53 10.64
C ALA A 107 3.08 2.96 11.84
N PRO A 108 3.62 3.53 12.94
CA PRO A 108 2.82 3.99 14.07
C PRO A 108 1.85 5.12 13.67
N ALA A 109 2.34 6.12 12.92
CA ALA A 109 1.52 7.24 12.46
C ALA A 109 0.43 6.79 11.48
N ILE A 110 0.75 5.84 10.59
CA ILE A 110 -0.23 5.26 9.66
C ILE A 110 -1.34 4.50 10.43
N ALA A 111 -0.99 3.78 11.50
CA ALA A 111 -1.95 3.05 12.32
C ALA A 111 -2.95 3.98 13.03
N GLU A 112 -2.56 5.21 13.37
CA GLU A 112 -3.44 6.20 13.98
C GLU A 112 -4.45 6.78 12.98
N VAL A 113 -4.04 6.97 11.72
CA VAL A 113 -4.89 7.61 10.70
C VAL A 113 -5.67 6.63 9.85
N CYS A 114 -5.23 5.36 9.72
CA CYS A 114 -5.84 4.38 8.82
C CYS A 114 -6.71 3.35 9.59
N PRO A 115 -8.02 3.60 9.77
CA PRO A 115 -8.91 2.70 10.51
C PRO A 115 -9.19 1.38 9.76
N ALA A 116 -9.07 1.38 8.43
CA ALA A 116 -9.07 0.18 7.59
C ALA A 116 -7.66 -0.44 7.61
N ARG A 117 -7.34 -1.04 8.75
CA ARG A 117 -5.99 -1.46 9.17
C ARG A 117 -5.29 -2.31 8.10
N VAL A 118 -4.40 -1.67 7.34
CA VAL A 118 -3.19 -2.35 6.90
C VAL A 118 -2.32 -2.43 8.13
N ALA A 119 -2.09 -3.64 8.64
CA ALA A 119 -1.04 -3.84 9.63
C ALA A 119 0.30 -3.60 8.94
N VAL A 120 0.76 -2.34 8.92
CA VAL A 120 1.96 -1.93 8.18
C VAL A 120 3.19 -2.71 8.68
N GLY A 121 3.24 -3.07 9.97
CA GLY A 121 4.27 -3.96 10.51
C GLY A 121 4.25 -5.37 9.89
N ASP A 122 3.07 -5.96 9.71
CA ASP A 122 2.90 -7.26 9.07
C ASP A 122 3.25 -7.18 7.57
N LEU A 123 2.89 -6.08 6.92
CA LEU A 123 3.26 -5.81 5.52
C LEU A 123 4.78 -5.64 5.35
N VAL A 124 5.43 -4.87 6.23
CA VAL A 124 6.90 -4.74 6.22
C VAL A 124 7.55 -6.09 6.43
N THR A 125 7.03 -6.92 7.34
CA THR A 125 7.53 -8.27 7.60
C THR A 125 7.36 -9.15 6.36
N LEU A 126 6.18 -9.15 5.75
CA LEU A 126 5.87 -9.88 4.52
C LEU A 126 6.83 -9.50 3.38
N VAL A 127 7.08 -8.21 3.18
CA VAL A 127 7.97 -7.72 2.12
C VAL A 127 9.43 -8.08 2.40
N ARG A 128 9.88 -8.05 3.66
CA ARG A 128 11.23 -8.53 4.03
C ARG A 128 11.39 -10.02 3.75
N GLU A 129 10.38 -10.82 4.06
CA GLU A 129 10.37 -12.25 3.76
C GLU A 129 10.39 -12.52 2.25
N ASN A 130 9.53 -11.84 1.48
CA ASN A 130 9.54 -11.90 0.01
C ASN A 130 10.93 -11.55 -0.56
N ARG A 131 11.52 -10.44 -0.10
CA ARG A 131 12.86 -10.02 -0.55
C ARG A 131 13.92 -11.08 -0.28
N ARG A 132 13.91 -11.72 0.89
CA ARG A 132 14.87 -12.78 1.22
C ARG A 132 14.74 -13.97 0.28
N MET A 133 13.51 -14.34 -0.09
CA MET A 133 13.26 -15.44 -1.02
C MET A 133 13.63 -15.09 -2.48
N LEU A 134 13.61 -13.81 -2.83
CA LEU A 134 13.94 -13.32 -4.18
C LEU A 134 15.44 -13.18 -4.46
N ILE A 135 16.29 -13.11 -3.43
CA ILE A 135 17.75 -12.93 -3.53
C ILE A 135 18.51 -14.27 -3.36
N GLN A 136 17.81 -15.35 -2.99
CA GLN A 136 18.37 -16.71 -2.89
C GLN A 136 18.54 -17.34 -4.27
#